data_AF-A0A2R6B1Y4-F1
#
_entry.id   AF-A0A2R6B1Y4-F1
#
_cell.length_a   1.000
_cell.length_b   1.000
_cell.length_c   1.000
_cell.angle_alpha   90.00
_cell.angle_beta   90.00
_cell.angle_gamma   90.00
#
_symmetry.space_group_name_H-M   'P 1'
#
loop_
_entity.id
_entity.type
_entity.pdbx_description
1 polymer ?
#
loop_
_entity_poly.entity_id
_entity_poly.type
_entity_poly.pdbx_seq_one_letter_code
_entity_poly.pdbx_strand_id
1 'polypeptide(L)'
;MKDVKKTEVAFITQNKHKFIEASGLLDRLGINLIMAPLNKMEIQASTIQEVATYAALEAYEHLHKPLIVEDAGLFVKALNGFPGVYSSYAFTTIGINGLIALVKGKKTGLPFSKLLLRILTVWSLKYSVDE
;
A
#
# COMPACT_ATOMS: atom_id res chain seq x y z
N MET A 1 -32.86 18.12 1.60
CA MET A 1 -32.19 17.11 0.76
C MET A 1 -32.41 15.76 1.42
N LYS A 2 -32.81 14.71 0.69
CA LYS A 2 -33.03 13.38 1.28
C LYS A 2 -31.68 12.83 1.75
N ASP A 3 -31.59 12.40 3.01
CA ASP A 3 -30.46 11.63 3.52
C ASP A 3 -30.33 10.34 2.72
N VAL A 4 -29.43 10.31 1.74
CA VAL A 4 -29.08 9.09 1.04
C VAL A 4 -28.31 8.23 2.04
N LYS A 5 -28.88 7.08 2.41
CA LYS A 5 -28.24 6.11 3.29
C LYS A 5 -26.90 5.69 2.67
N LYS A 6 -25.79 6.19 3.24
CA LYS A 6 -24.44 5.84 2.78
C LYS A 6 -24.12 4.40 3.18
N THR A 7 -23.40 3.70 2.32
CA THR A 7 -22.91 2.35 2.62
C THR A 7 -21.69 2.46 3.52
N GLU A 8 -21.72 1.84 4.69
CA GLU A 8 -20.58 1.82 5.61
C GLU A 8 -19.61 0.72 5.22
N VAL A 9 -18.33 1.06 5.11
CA VAL A 9 -17.25 0.12 4.78
C VAL A 9 -16.06 0.38 5.70
N ALA A 10 -15.57 -0.67 6.35
CA ALA A 10 -14.39 -0.58 7.20
C ALA A 10 -13.12 -0.44 6.34
N PHE A 11 -12.23 0.49 6.67
CA PHE A 11 -10.92 0.60 6.02
C PHE A 11 -9.82 0.13 6.96
N ILE A 12 -9.18 -0.99 6.61
CA ILE A 12 -8.14 -1.61 7.43
C ILE A 12 -6.79 -0.91 7.20
N THR A 13 -6.50 0.08 8.03
CA THR A 13 -5.25 0.84 7.98
C THR A 13 -4.95 1.49 9.32
N GLN A 14 -3.66 1.61 9.64
CA GLN A 14 -3.16 2.41 10.77
C GLN A 14 -2.75 3.82 10.34
N ASN A 15 -2.64 4.08 9.03
CA ASN A 15 -2.24 5.38 8.49
C ASN A 15 -3.47 6.29 8.36
N LYS A 16 -3.54 7.32 9.21
CA LYS A 16 -4.63 8.30 9.23
C LYS A 16 -4.70 9.14 7.95
N HIS A 17 -3.57 9.49 7.35
CA HIS A 17 -3.54 10.28 6.12
C HIS A 17 -4.18 9.51 4.96
N LYS A 18 -3.83 8.22 4.83
CA LYS A 18 -4.47 7.31 3.86
C LYS A 18 -5.97 7.19 4.08
N PHE A 19 -6.40 7.10 5.34
CA PHE A 19 -7.81 7.09 5.67
C PHE A 19 -8.51 8.38 5.23
N ILE A 20 -7.93 9.55 5.53
CA ILE A 20 -8.50 10.86 5.17
C ILE A 20 -8.62 11.00 3.64
N GLU A 21 -7.56 10.65 2.90
CA GLU A 21 -7.56 10.70 1.44
C GLU A 21 -8.62 9.76 0.84
N ALA A 22 -8.63 8.49 1.25
CA ALA A 22 -9.59 7.51 0.77
C ALA A 22 -11.03 7.88 1.13
N SER A 23 -11.25 8.38 2.36
CA SER A 23 -12.58 8.80 2.83
C SER A 23 -13.11 9.97 2.00
N GLY A 24 -12.29 10.98 1.73
CA GLY A 24 -12.69 12.12 0.89
C GLY A 24 -13.05 11.74 -0.55
N LEU A 25 -12.40 10.72 -1.12
CA LEU A 25 -12.70 10.19 -2.45
C LEU A 25 -14.00 9.37 -2.44
N LEU A 26 -14.16 8.47 -1.47
CA LEU A 26 -15.27 7.52 -1.39
C LEU A 26 -16.57 8.15 -0.89
N ASP A 27 -16.49 9.24 -0.11
CA ASP A 27 -17.66 10.00 0.33
C ASP A 27 -18.46 10.54 -0.86
N ARG A 28 -17.76 10.97 -1.91
CA ARG A 28 -18.34 11.45 -3.18
C ARG A 28 -19.08 10.35 -3.95
N LEU A 29 -18.78 9.09 -3.64
CA LEU A 29 -19.43 7.91 -4.21
C LEU A 29 -20.55 7.35 -3.31
N GLY A 30 -20.87 8.02 -2.19
CA GLY A 30 -21.89 7.57 -1.24
C GLY A 30 -21.42 6.44 -0.30
N ILE A 31 -20.11 6.25 -0.17
CA ILE A 31 -19.50 5.27 0.72
C ILE A 31 -18.94 6.00 1.95
N ASN A 32 -19.42 5.63 3.13
CA ASN A 32 -18.90 6.13 4.39
C ASN A 32 -17.80 5.19 4.89
N LEU A 33 -16.54 5.64 4.83
CA LEU A 33 -15.43 4.85 5.36
C LEU A 33 -15.34 4.98 6.89
N ILE A 34 -15.21 3.84 7.56
CA ILE A 34 -14.94 3.74 9.00
C ILE A 34 -13.52 3.22 9.19
N MET A 35 -12.67 3.98 9.89
CA MET A 35 -11.28 3.56 10.14
C MET A 35 -11.27 2.35 11.08
N ALA A 36 -10.61 1.28 10.66
CA ALA A 36 -10.39 0.08 11.47
C ALA A 36 -8.88 -0.16 11.61
N PRO A 37 -8.25 0.32 12.70
CA PRO A 37 -6.80 0.25 12.88
C PRO A 37 -6.35 -1.14 13.35
N LEU A 38 -6.71 -2.18 12.60
CA LEU A 38 -6.25 -3.53 12.86
C LEU A 38 -4.84 -3.73 12.29
N ASN A 39 -4.03 -4.53 13.00
CA ASN A 39 -2.78 -5.03 12.45
C ASN A 39 -3.11 -6.02 11.34
N LYS A 40 -2.63 -5.76 10.13
CA LYS A 40 -2.76 -6.67 9.00
C LYS A 40 -1.66 -7.71 9.08
N MET A 41 -2.02 -8.99 9.06
CA MET A 41 -1.02 -10.04 8.84
C MET A 41 -0.55 -10.00 7.39
N GLU A 42 0.66 -9.50 7.14
CA GLU A 42 1.29 -9.53 5.81
C GLU A 42 1.99 -10.89 5.63
N ILE A 43 1.31 -11.82 4.96
CA ILE A 43 1.90 -13.12 4.61
C ILE A 43 3.07 -12.96 3.64
N GLN A 44 4.02 -13.89 3.66
CA GLN A 44 5.01 -14.00 2.60
C GLN A 44 4.33 -14.54 1.35
N ALA A 45 4.33 -13.74 0.29
CA ALA A 45 3.67 -14.07 -0.97
C ALA A 45 4.49 -13.56 -2.15
N SER A 46 4.06 -13.92 -3.36
CA SER A 46 4.71 -13.44 -4.59
C SER A 46 4.02 -12.21 -5.17
N THR A 47 2.78 -11.94 -4.76
CA THR A 47 1.95 -10.88 -5.32
C THR A 47 1.26 -10.03 -4.25
N ILE A 48 0.99 -8.76 -4.55
CA ILE A 48 0.23 -7.86 -3.67
C ILE A 48 -1.20 -8.35 -3.50
N GLN A 49 -1.75 -8.97 -4.55
CA GLN A 49 -3.09 -9.54 -4.55
C GLN A 49 -3.23 -10.63 -3.48
N GLU A 50 -2.29 -11.55 -3.38
CA GLU A 50 -2.30 -12.60 -2.35
C GLU A 50 -2.25 -12.00 -0.94
N VAL A 51 -1.36 -11.02 -0.71
CA VAL A 51 -1.25 -10.33 0.59
C VAL A 51 -2.55 -9.62 0.93
N ALA A 52 -3.11 -8.86 0.00
CA ALA A 52 -4.36 -8.12 0.19
C ALA A 52 -5.55 -9.06 0.39
N THR A 53 -5.69 -10.13 -0.39
CA THR A 53 -6.77 -11.10 -0.23
C THR A 53 -6.71 -11.77 1.13
N TYR A 54 -5.54 -12.21 1.57
CA TYR A 54 -5.38 -12.82 2.89
C TYR A 54 -5.75 -11.84 4.01
N ALA A 55 -5.21 -10.62 3.99
CA ALA A 55 -5.50 -9.59 4.99
C ALA A 55 -6.99 -9.21 5.01
N ALA A 56 -7.65 -9.19 3.84
CA ALA A 56 -9.09 -8.91 3.76
C ALA A 56 -9.93 -10.04 4.37
N LEU A 57 -9.60 -11.30 4.08
CA LEU A 57 -10.29 -12.45 4.64
C LEU A 57 -10.11 -12.52 6.15
N GLU A 58 -8.86 -12.38 6.63
CA GLU A 58 -8.58 -12.34 8.06
C GLU A 58 -9.37 -11.22 8.76
N ALA A 59 -9.33 -9.99 8.23
CA ALA A 59 -10.07 -8.88 8.83
C ALA A 59 -11.59 -9.09 8.79
N TYR A 60 -12.11 -9.78 7.77
CA TYR A 60 -13.53 -10.07 7.65
C TYR A 60 -13.98 -11.08 8.70
N GLU A 61 -13.18 -12.10 8.98
CA GLU A 61 -13.45 -13.08 10.04
C GLU A 61 -13.53 -12.42 11.43
N HIS A 62 -12.85 -11.29 11.65
CA HIS A 62 -12.92 -10.56 12.92
C HIS A 62 -14.05 -9.53 12.97
N LEU A 63 -14.33 -8.83 11.87
CA LEU A 63 -15.27 -7.71 11.85
C LEU A 63 -16.68 -8.09 11.42
N HIS A 64 -16.83 -9.13 10.59
CA HIS A 64 -18.07 -9.51 9.92
C HIS A 64 -18.80 -8.34 9.24
N LYS A 65 -18.03 -7.43 8.62
CA LYS A 65 -18.52 -6.21 7.96
C LYS A 65 -17.84 -6.03 6.60
N PRO A 66 -18.49 -5.37 5.64
CA PRO A 66 -17.83 -4.94 4.41
C PRO A 66 -16.57 -4.13 4.73
N LEU A 67 -15.47 -4.47 4.06
CA LEU A 67 -14.17 -3.85 4.33
C LEU A 67 -13.35 -3.64 3.06
N ILE A 68 -12.38 -2.75 3.16
CA ILE A 68 -11.34 -2.49 2.19
C ILE A 68 -10.00 -2.65 2.89
N VAL A 69 -9.06 -3.28 2.20
CA VAL A 69 -7.64 -3.29 2.54
C VAL A 69 -6.87 -2.61 1.42
N GLU A 70 -5.73 -2.04 1.76
CA GLU A 70 -4.80 -1.45 0.79
C GLU A 70 -3.41 -2.00 1.08
N ASP A 71 -2.69 -2.39 0.02
CA ASP A 71 -1.28 -2.74 0.06
C ASP A 71 -0.56 -2.24 -1.21
N ALA A 72 0.71 -1.93 -1.06
CA ALA A 72 1.54 -1.33 -2.10
C ALA A 72 2.99 -1.83 -2.00
N GLY A 73 3.59 -2.02 -3.18
CA GLY A 73 4.98 -2.46 -3.33
C GLY A 73 5.69 -1.82 -4.52
N LEU A 74 7.01 -1.74 -4.42
CA LEU A 74 7.93 -1.31 -5.46
C LEU A 74 8.44 -2.52 -6.25
N PHE A 75 8.12 -2.57 -7.54
CA PHE A 75 8.54 -3.65 -8.43
C PHE A 75 9.61 -3.17 -9.40
N VAL A 76 10.87 -3.55 -9.18
CA VAL A 76 11.98 -3.16 -10.04
C VAL A 76 12.25 -4.26 -11.07
N LYS A 77 11.97 -3.98 -12.35
CA LYS A 77 12.16 -4.95 -13.46
C LYS A 77 13.59 -5.50 -13.52
N ALA A 78 14.60 -4.65 -13.30
CA ALA A 78 16.02 -5.06 -13.32
C ALA A 78 16.41 -6.01 -12.17
N LEU A 79 15.57 -6.11 -11.14
CA LEU A 79 15.72 -7.04 -10.02
C LEU A 79 14.64 -8.12 -10.04
N ASN A 80 14.09 -8.43 -11.21
CA ASN A 80 13.03 -9.43 -11.40
C ASN A 80 11.82 -9.20 -10.47
N GLY A 81 11.47 -7.94 -10.22
CA GLY A 81 10.32 -7.56 -9.38
C GLY A 81 10.67 -7.28 -7.92
N PHE A 82 11.87 -7.59 -7.44
CA PHE A 82 12.31 -7.20 -6.09
C PHE A 82 12.36 -5.66 -5.94
N PRO A 83 12.04 -5.10 -4.76
CA PRO A 83 11.63 -5.78 -3.52
C PRO A 83 10.18 -6.28 -3.50
N GLY A 84 9.31 -5.80 -4.39
CA GLY A 84 7.94 -6.28 -4.53
C GLY A 84 7.13 -6.12 -3.25
N VAL A 85 6.48 -7.19 -2.78
CA VAL A 85 5.73 -7.21 -1.52
C VAL A 85 6.62 -6.87 -0.31
N TYR A 86 7.93 -7.13 -0.39
CA TYR A 86 8.90 -6.89 0.68
C TYR A 86 9.43 -5.45 0.74
N SER A 87 8.74 -4.50 0.10
CA SER A 87 9.22 -3.12 -0.02
C SER A 87 9.49 -2.43 1.31
N SER A 88 8.61 -2.63 2.30
CA SER A 88 8.79 -2.07 3.64
C SER A 88 10.06 -2.63 4.31
N TYR A 89 10.21 -3.95 4.26
CA TYR A 89 11.36 -4.64 4.84
C TYR A 89 12.69 -4.30 4.14
N ALA A 90 12.71 -4.28 2.82
CA ALA A 90 13.89 -3.87 2.05
C ALA A 90 14.29 -2.42 2.37
N PHE A 91 13.31 -1.54 2.57
CA PHE A 91 13.58 -0.15 2.96
C PHE A 91 14.20 -0.05 4.36
N THR A 92 13.63 -0.72 5.36
CA THR A 92 14.15 -0.64 6.75
C THR A 92 15.49 -1.35 6.92
N THR A 93 15.87 -2.24 6.01
CA THR A 93 17.14 -2.98 6.06
C THR A 93 18.22 -2.35 5.18
N ILE A 94 18.08 -2.43 3.86
CA ILE A 94 19.12 -1.96 2.90
C ILE A 94 18.92 -0.50 2.48
N GLY A 95 17.74 0.06 2.74
CA GLY A 95 17.39 1.44 2.39
C GLY A 95 17.41 1.72 0.89
N ILE A 96 17.14 2.98 0.55
CA ILE A 96 17.16 3.46 -0.83
C ILE A 96 18.57 3.28 -1.44
N ASN A 97 19.61 3.55 -0.66
CA ASN A 97 21.00 3.43 -1.12
C ASN A 97 21.38 1.99 -1.47
N GLY A 98 20.97 1.01 -0.65
CA GLY A 98 21.20 -0.40 -0.97
C GLY A 98 20.41 -0.83 -2.21
N LEU A 99 19.17 -0.37 -2.36
CA LEU A 99 18.39 -0.67 -3.56
C LEU A 99 19.02 -0.06 -4.82
N ILE A 100 19.54 1.16 -4.75
CA ILE A 100 20.30 1.79 -5.85
C ILE A 100 21.54 0.96 -6.20
N ALA A 101 22.29 0.51 -5.18
CA ALA A 101 23.47 -0.31 -5.38
C ALA A 101 23.15 -1.63 -6.10
N LEU A 102 22.03 -2.28 -5.77
CA LEU A 102 21.57 -3.51 -6.44
C LEU A 102 21.23 -3.30 -7.93
N VAL A 103 20.78 -2.11 -8.30
CA VAL A 103 20.40 -1.79 -9.68
C VAL A 103 21.59 -1.28 -10.52
N LYS A 104 22.63 -0.76 -9.87
CA LYS A 104 23.80 -0.20 -10.55
C LYS A 104 24.43 -1.22 -11.49
N GLY A 105 24.65 -0.83 -12.75
CA GLY A 105 25.24 -1.70 -13.78
C GLY A 105 24.27 -2.71 -14.42
N LYS A 106 23.01 -2.79 -13.97
CA LYS A 106 21.99 -3.60 -14.64
C LYS A 106 21.32 -2.80 -15.75
N LYS A 107 21.08 -3.44 -16.90
CA LYS A 107 20.26 -2.85 -17.97
C LYS A 107 18.84 -2.67 -17.47
N THR A 108 18.46 -1.43 -17.17
CA THR A 108 17.08 -1.06 -16.87
C THR A 108 16.42 -0.60 -18.18
N GLY A 109 15.18 -1.02 -18.43
CA GLY A 109 14.38 -0.47 -19.54
C GLY A 109 13.88 0.96 -19.30
N LEU A 110 14.31 1.58 -18.19
CA LEU A 110 13.95 2.92 -17.76
C LEU A 110 15.23 3.69 -17.40
N PRO A 111 15.32 4.99 -17.73
CA PRO A 111 16.37 5.87 -17.21
C PRO A 111 16.43 5.82 -15.68
N PHE A 112 17.64 5.86 -15.12
CA PHE A 112 17.88 5.77 -13.68
C PHE A 112 17.11 6.85 -12.88
N SER A 113 16.98 8.06 -13.43
CA SER A 113 16.17 9.15 -12.84
C SER A 113 14.68 8.80 -12.70
N LYS A 114 14.10 8.08 -13.67
CA LYS A 114 12.71 7.61 -13.59
C LYS A 114 12.54 6.52 -12.54
N LEU A 115 13.54 5.65 -12.36
CA LEU A 115 13.52 4.64 -11.31
C LEU A 115 13.58 5.29 -9.93
N LEU A 116 14.48 6.26 -9.74
CA LEU A 116 14.56 7.06 -8.51
C LEU A 116 13.24 7.75 -8.19
N LEU A 117 12.64 8.44 -9.16
CA LEU A 117 11.34 9.08 -8.96
C LEU A 117 10.29 8.06 -8.53
N ARG A 118 10.26 6.87 -9.15
CA ARG A 118 9.30 5.81 -8.80
C ARG A 118 9.54 5.23 -7.40
N ILE A 119 10.81 5.09 -6.97
CA ILE A 119 11.17 4.73 -5.59
C ILE A 119 10.62 5.79 -4.62
N LEU A 120 10.87 7.08 -4.90
CA LEU A 120 10.43 8.19 -4.07
C LEU A 120 8.90 8.34 -4.04
N THR A 121 8.19 8.09 -5.13
CA THR A 121 6.72 8.13 -5.18
C THR A 121 6.11 7.02 -4.33
N VAL A 122 6.57 5.76 -4.49
CA VAL A 122 6.09 4.64 -3.65
C VAL A 122 6.37 4.92 -2.18
N TRP A 123 7.52 5.53 -1.88
CA TRP A 123 7.87 5.96 -0.54
C TRP A 123 6.93 7.04 0.00
N SER A 124 6.69 8.12 -0.74
CA SER A 124 5.79 9.20 -0.34
C SER A 124 4.35 8.70 -0.12
N LEU A 125 3.88 7.75 -0.93
CA LEU A 125 2.56 7.13 -0.77
C LEU A 125 2.47 6.20 0.45
N LYS A 126 3.54 5.49 0.80
CA LYS A 126 3.54 4.52 1.92
C LYS A 126 3.91 5.17 3.26
N TYR A 127 4.74 6.20 3.23
CA TYR A 127 5.33 6.88 4.38
C TYR A 127 5.29 8.39 4.20
N SER A 128 4.14 8.98 3.83
CA SER A 128 3.95 10.43 3.97
C SER A 128 4.42 10.80 5.38
N VAL A 129 5.59 11.42 5.44
CA VAL A 129 6.35 11.66 6.66
C VAL A 129 5.56 12.70 7.44
N ASP A 130 5.44 12.45 8.74
CA ASP A 130 5.03 13.44 9.72
C ASP A 130 5.84 14.73 9.52
N GLU A 131 5.21 15.74 8.93
CA GLU A 131 5.47 17.16 9.21
C GLU A 131 4.18 17.79 9.72
#